data_AF-A0A6N7KR90-F1
#
_entry.id   AF-A0A6N7KR90-F1
#
_cell.length_a   1.000
_cell.length_b   1.000
_cell.length_c   1.000
_cell.angle_alpha   90.00
_cell.angle_beta   90.00
_cell.angle_gamma   90.00
#
_symmetry.space_group_name_H-M   'P 1'
#
loop_
_entity.id
_entity.type
_entity.pdbx_description
1 polymer ?
#
loop_
_entity_poly.entity_id
_entity_poly.type
_entity_poly.pdbx_seq_one_letter_code
_entity_poly.pdbx_strand_id
1 'polypeptide(L)'
;MRMRPTAPESEQHAHELRAELDELLRASRYAGQRERRLAEAIRASPDRQRPEGDLLRQLAQARTLREGLGARCRQLSDQLQALELDLRQRAQEAPQFATPEPPPLRPDIGALAQRVTALHHSGAHPETAELLTQAAARLTPTDTAHLAGILARGGPSGVSLRLARSAAQTTPELAVAVLVELREAGLAEEAAELFHAFWSYPAHTLPALLAALEHAGQLADGATLLWEWGSAPTPELTALAAGLQHAGRHCDVRTLLRQAAGRPTADLAALAIELPAPLPAALLHELAALRPPAELVRLAAALDGSQELYDHLLAALRADEARHRTTLAALRSAGLPTEPAAASRPRRGRR
;
A
#
# COMPACT_ATOMS: atom_id res chain seq x y z
N MET A 1 24.36 -18.65 -35.07
CA MET A 1 23.66 -19.56 -34.15
C MET A 1 23.55 -18.84 -32.80
N ARG A 2 22.50 -18.02 -32.59
CA ARG A 2 22.30 -17.34 -31.30
C ARG A 2 21.68 -18.36 -30.35
N MET A 3 22.44 -18.78 -29.33
CA MET A 3 21.95 -19.63 -28.24
C MET A 3 20.68 -19.00 -27.67
N ARG A 4 19.57 -19.75 -27.63
CA ARG A 4 18.34 -19.29 -26.96
C ARG A 4 18.65 -19.22 -25.45
N PRO A 5 18.29 -18.12 -24.77
CA PRO A 5 18.49 -18.00 -23.33
C PRO A 5 17.72 -19.10 -22.61
N THR A 6 18.35 -19.67 -21.59
CA THR A 6 17.78 -20.71 -20.74
C THR A 6 16.59 -20.17 -19.94
N ALA A 7 15.69 -21.05 -19.48
CA ALA A 7 14.52 -20.65 -18.68
C ALA A 7 14.85 -19.73 -17.48
N PRO A 8 15.87 -20.02 -16.64
CA PRO A 8 16.20 -19.14 -15.52
C PRO A 8 16.75 -17.77 -15.96
N GLU A 9 17.47 -17.70 -17.09
CA GLU A 9 17.97 -16.43 -17.63
C GLU A 9 16.80 -15.56 -18.15
N SER A 10 15.75 -16.18 -18.66
CA SER A 10 14.58 -15.48 -19.19
C SER A 10 13.72 -14.90 -18.05
N GLU A 11 13.53 -15.64 -16.96
CA GLU A 11 12.84 -15.15 -15.76
C GLU A 11 13.62 -14.01 -15.07
N GLN A 12 14.93 -14.15 -14.95
CA GLN A 12 15.78 -13.09 -14.39
C GLN A 12 15.75 -11.82 -15.26
N HIS A 13 15.75 -11.97 -16.59
CA HIS A 13 15.59 -10.83 -17.49
C HIS A 13 14.21 -10.14 -17.33
N ALA A 14 13.14 -10.90 -17.11
CA ALA A 14 11.83 -10.33 -16.79
C ALA A 14 11.87 -9.49 -15.50
N HIS A 15 12.53 -9.99 -14.45
CA HIS A 15 12.69 -9.27 -13.19
C HIS A 15 13.48 -7.97 -13.35
N GLU A 16 14.57 -7.98 -14.13
CA GLU A 16 15.36 -6.78 -14.43
C GLU A 16 14.55 -5.73 -15.19
N LEU A 17 13.79 -6.15 -16.20
CA LEU A 17 12.93 -5.23 -16.97
C LEU A 17 11.81 -4.62 -16.12
N ARG A 18 11.23 -5.37 -15.17
CA ARG A 18 10.25 -4.83 -14.21
C ARG A 18 10.88 -3.76 -13.31
N ALA A 19 12.07 -4.02 -12.79
CA ALA A 19 12.79 -3.07 -11.96
C ALA A 19 13.14 -1.77 -12.73
N GLU A 20 13.61 -1.89 -13.98
CA GLU A 20 13.90 -0.74 -14.85
C GLU A 20 12.62 0.07 -15.15
N LEU A 21 11.51 -0.62 -15.43
CA LEU A 21 10.22 0.02 -15.69
C LEU A 21 9.72 0.80 -14.45
N ASP A 22 9.83 0.23 -13.25
CA ASP A 22 9.44 0.88 -12.01
C ASP A 22 10.26 2.15 -11.74
N GLU A 23 11.56 2.10 -11.99
CA GLU A 23 12.44 3.27 -11.85
C GLU A 23 12.05 4.37 -12.84
N LEU A 24 11.79 4.02 -14.10
CA LEU A 24 11.36 4.98 -15.12
C LEU A 24 9.97 5.56 -14.85
N LEU A 25 9.04 4.79 -14.30
CA LEU A 25 7.74 5.30 -13.87
C LEU A 25 7.87 6.29 -12.71
N ARG A 26 8.80 6.07 -11.76
CA ARG A 26 9.12 7.08 -10.72
C ARG A 26 9.71 8.35 -11.34
N ALA A 27 10.67 8.21 -12.25
CA ALA A 27 11.29 9.35 -12.95
C ALA A 27 10.26 10.15 -13.78
N SER A 28 9.36 9.46 -14.48
CA SER A 28 8.29 10.07 -15.28
C SER A 28 7.30 10.86 -14.41
N ARG A 29 6.90 10.32 -13.25
CA ARG A 29 6.07 11.04 -12.28
C ARG A 29 6.75 12.30 -11.75
N TYR A 30 8.05 12.22 -11.44
CA TYR A 30 8.83 13.39 -11.01
C TYR A 30 8.90 14.46 -12.12
N ALA A 31 9.18 14.07 -13.36
CA ALA A 31 9.19 14.97 -14.51
C ALA A 31 7.83 15.66 -14.70
N GLY A 32 6.72 14.92 -14.57
CA GLY A 32 5.36 15.47 -14.64
C GLY A 32 4.98 16.40 -13.49
N GLN A 33 5.51 16.19 -12.28
CA GLN A 33 5.36 17.14 -11.17
C GLN A 33 6.16 18.42 -11.41
N ARG A 34 7.40 18.29 -11.91
CA ARG A 34 8.26 19.43 -12.26
C ARG A 34 7.65 20.28 -13.37
N GLU A 35 7.09 19.66 -14.41
CA GLU A 35 6.37 20.37 -15.48
C GLU A 35 5.22 21.22 -14.91
N ARG A 36 4.38 20.65 -14.03
CA ARG A 36 3.26 21.35 -13.41
C ARG A 36 3.70 22.56 -12.60
N ARG A 37 4.73 22.40 -11.76
CA ARG A 37 5.29 23.50 -10.96
C ARG A 37 5.82 24.64 -11.84
N LEU A 38 6.52 24.31 -12.92
CA LEU A 38 7.03 25.32 -13.87
C LEU A 38 5.89 26.03 -14.60
N ALA A 39 4.85 25.30 -15.03
CA ALA A 39 3.67 25.88 -15.67
C ALA A 39 2.85 26.77 -14.72
N GLU A 40 2.78 26.42 -13.44
CA GLU A 40 2.17 27.26 -12.39
C GLU A 40 2.99 28.52 -12.12
N ALA A 41 4.32 28.41 -12.02
CA ALA A 41 5.20 29.56 -11.85
C ALA A 41 5.09 30.56 -13.01
N ILE A 42 4.99 30.06 -14.25
CA ILE A 42 4.77 30.91 -15.43
C ILE A 42 3.41 31.62 -15.35
N ARG A 43 2.34 30.93 -14.92
CA ARG A 43 1.00 31.51 -14.78
C ARG A 43 0.90 32.54 -13.64
N ALA A 44 1.66 32.35 -12.56
CA ALA A 44 1.68 33.24 -11.41
C ALA A 44 2.53 34.51 -11.64
N SER A 45 3.25 34.60 -12.76
CA SER A 45 4.07 35.75 -13.10
C SER A 45 3.20 36.94 -13.52
N PRO A 46 3.33 38.13 -12.91
CA PRO A 46 2.43 39.26 -13.14
C PRO A 46 2.48 39.80 -14.58
N ASP A 47 1.30 40.16 -15.09
CA ASP A 47 0.90 40.49 -16.48
C ASP A 47 1.72 41.54 -17.26
N ARG A 48 2.84 42.06 -16.73
CA ARG A 48 3.66 43.09 -17.40
C ARG A 48 5.12 42.70 -17.65
N GLN A 49 5.57 41.55 -17.16
CA GLN A 49 6.92 41.03 -17.46
C GLN A 49 6.78 39.80 -18.36
N ARG A 50 7.43 39.85 -19.53
CA ARG A 50 7.63 38.64 -20.36
C ARG A 50 8.16 37.54 -19.44
N PRO A 51 7.56 36.34 -19.42
CA PRO A 51 8.07 35.24 -18.60
C PRO A 51 9.56 35.07 -18.89
N GLU A 52 10.37 35.02 -17.83
CA GLU A 52 11.82 34.90 -17.94
C GLU A 52 12.15 33.76 -18.91
N GLY A 53 12.97 34.04 -19.93
CA GLY A 53 13.27 33.07 -20.99
C GLY A 53 13.83 31.75 -20.46
N ASP A 54 14.41 31.76 -19.26
CA ASP A 54 14.88 30.58 -18.55
C ASP A 54 13.76 29.66 -18.08
N LEU A 55 12.64 30.18 -17.56
CA LEU A 55 11.50 29.36 -17.12
C LEU A 55 10.85 28.65 -18.31
N LEU A 56 10.72 29.34 -19.45
CA LEU A 56 10.21 28.75 -20.68
C LEU A 56 11.13 27.65 -21.22
N ARG A 57 12.46 27.88 -21.18
CA ARG A 57 13.46 26.85 -21.54
C ARG A 57 13.37 25.63 -20.62
N GLN A 58 13.27 25.84 -19.30
CA GLN A 58 13.16 24.77 -18.32
C GLN A 58 11.86 23.97 -18.48
N LEU A 59 10.74 24.64 -18.79
CA LEU A 59 9.47 23.96 -19.06
C LEU A 59 9.56 23.09 -20.33
N ALA A 60 10.16 23.61 -21.40
CA ALA A 60 10.39 22.85 -22.62
C ALA A 60 11.25 21.61 -22.37
N GLN A 61 12.36 21.75 -21.63
CA GLN A 61 13.21 20.62 -21.24
C GLN A 61 12.45 19.58 -20.40
N ALA A 62 11.64 20.02 -19.44
CA ALA A 62 10.84 19.11 -18.61
C ALA A 62 9.80 18.32 -19.44
N ARG A 63 9.19 18.96 -20.45
CA ARG A 63 8.27 18.29 -21.39
C ARG A 63 8.96 17.24 -22.23
N THR A 64 10.08 17.60 -22.87
CA THR A 64 10.87 16.66 -23.67
C THR A 64 11.35 15.47 -22.83
N LEU A 65 11.78 15.71 -21.59
CA LEU A 65 12.16 14.63 -20.68
C LEU A 65 10.98 13.72 -20.33
N ARG A 66 9.80 14.28 -20.01
CA ARG A 66 8.59 13.50 -19.71
C ARG A 66 8.17 12.65 -20.91
N GLU A 67 8.20 13.22 -22.11
CA GLU A 67 7.86 12.51 -23.35
C GLU A 67 8.85 11.38 -23.62
N GLY A 68 10.16 11.63 -23.49
CA GLY A 68 11.20 10.61 -23.64
C GLY A 68 11.08 9.46 -22.65
N LEU A 69 10.85 9.78 -21.36
CA LEU A 69 10.61 8.78 -20.32
C LEU A 69 9.32 7.99 -20.59
N GLY A 70 8.24 8.65 -21.03
CA GLY A 70 6.99 8.00 -21.39
C GLY A 70 7.12 7.02 -22.56
N ALA A 71 7.89 7.39 -23.59
CA ALA A 71 8.18 6.51 -24.72
C ALA A 71 9.00 5.28 -24.29
N ARG A 72 9.99 5.46 -23.41
CA ARG A 72 10.81 4.37 -22.87
C ARG A 72 10.00 3.42 -21.98
N CYS A 73 9.11 3.94 -21.13
CA CYS A 73 8.21 3.10 -20.33
C CYS A 73 7.34 2.21 -21.22
N ARG A 74 6.79 2.76 -22.32
CA ARG A 74 5.99 1.98 -23.27
C ARG A 74 6.83 0.88 -23.93
N GLN A 75 8.03 1.21 -24.39
CA GLN A 75 8.95 0.23 -24.99
C GLN A 75 9.25 -0.93 -24.04
N LEU A 76 9.57 -0.66 -22.77
CA LEU A 76 9.88 -1.70 -21.79
C LEU A 76 8.65 -2.53 -21.44
N SER A 77 7.46 -1.91 -21.36
CA SER A 77 6.20 -2.63 -21.16
C SER A 77 5.92 -3.60 -22.31
N ASP A 78 6.12 -3.18 -23.56
CA ASP A 78 5.95 -4.04 -24.74
C ASP A 78 6.97 -5.21 -24.73
N GLN A 79 8.22 -4.95 -24.34
CA GLN A 79 9.25 -5.97 -24.20
C GLN A 79 8.93 -6.98 -23.10
N LEU A 80 8.44 -6.51 -21.95
CA LEU A 80 8.03 -7.38 -20.84
C LEU A 80 6.90 -8.32 -21.27
N GLN A 81 5.87 -7.77 -21.92
CA GLN A 81 4.72 -8.52 -22.37
C GLN A 81 5.10 -9.59 -23.40
N ALA A 82 5.99 -9.25 -24.35
CA ALA A 82 6.51 -10.22 -25.32
C ALA A 82 7.27 -11.37 -24.64
N LEU A 83 8.06 -11.06 -23.60
CA LEU A 83 8.84 -12.05 -22.88
C LEU A 83 7.97 -12.95 -22.00
N GLU A 84 6.95 -12.39 -21.34
CA GLU A 84 5.97 -13.18 -20.57
C GLU A 84 5.15 -14.12 -21.46
N LEU A 85 4.80 -13.70 -22.68
CA LEU A 85 4.15 -14.56 -23.67
C LEU A 85 5.05 -15.72 -24.09
N ASP A 86 6.34 -15.47 -24.36
CA ASP A 86 7.32 -16.51 -24.71
C ASP A 86 7.52 -17.50 -23.54
N LEU A 87 7.60 -17.02 -22.30
CA LEU A 87 7.68 -17.88 -21.12
C LEU A 87 6.44 -18.78 -20.96
N ARG A 88 5.23 -18.24 -21.17
CA ARG A 88 3.98 -19.02 -21.13
C ARG A 88 3.93 -20.08 -22.23
N GLN A 89 4.36 -19.75 -23.45
CA GLN A 89 4.41 -20.71 -24.55
C GLN A 89 5.42 -21.83 -24.28
N ARG A 90 6.62 -21.51 -23.75
CA ARG A 90 7.62 -22.53 -23.37
C ARG A 90 7.13 -23.45 -22.25
N ALA A 91 6.41 -22.93 -21.28
CA ALA A 91 5.79 -23.74 -20.22
C ALA A 91 4.73 -24.71 -20.79
N GLN A 92 4.04 -24.33 -21.87
CA GLN A 92 3.07 -25.18 -22.57
C GLN A 92 3.72 -26.19 -23.52
N GLU A 93 4.90 -25.90 -24.07
CA GLU A 93 5.65 -26.76 -25.01
C GLU A 93 6.58 -27.79 -24.34
N ALA A 94 6.74 -27.77 -23.01
CA ALA A 94 7.52 -28.79 -22.31
C ALA A 94 6.88 -30.18 -22.52
N PRO A 95 7.66 -31.20 -22.96
CA PRO A 95 7.11 -32.52 -23.24
C PRO A 95 6.60 -33.15 -21.93
N GLN A 96 5.28 -33.36 -21.84
CA GLN A 96 4.63 -34.14 -20.79
C GLN A 96 5.07 -35.61 -20.92
N PHE A 97 6.27 -35.93 -20.45
CA PHE A 97 6.63 -37.29 -20.07
C PHE A 97 6.20 -37.52 -18.63
N ALA A 98 4.89 -37.63 -18.44
CA ALA A 98 4.30 -38.19 -17.25
C ALA A 98 3.30 -39.26 -17.69
N THR A 99 3.56 -40.50 -17.30
CA THR A 99 2.59 -41.60 -17.26
C THR A 99 1.26 -41.07 -16.70
N PRO A 100 0.09 -41.40 -17.27
CA PRO A 100 -1.16 -40.80 -16.82
C PRO A 100 -1.51 -41.33 -15.44
N GLU A 101 -1.08 -40.60 -14.41
CA GLU A 101 -1.74 -40.62 -13.12
C GLU A 101 -3.14 -40.03 -13.34
N PRO A 102 -4.21 -40.68 -12.87
CA PRO A 102 -5.57 -40.17 -13.08
C PRO A 102 -5.64 -38.74 -12.55
N PRO A 103 -6.23 -37.78 -13.29
CA PRO A 103 -6.31 -36.40 -12.83
C PRO A 103 -7.03 -36.38 -11.47
N PRO A 104 -6.57 -35.55 -10.52
CA PRO A 104 -7.38 -35.31 -9.33
C PRO A 104 -8.76 -34.87 -9.80
N LEU A 105 -9.80 -35.53 -9.30
CA LEU A 105 -11.19 -35.18 -9.63
C LEU A 105 -11.36 -33.68 -9.42
N ARG A 106 -11.53 -32.92 -10.51
CA ARG A 106 -11.90 -31.51 -10.39
C ARG A 106 -13.19 -31.45 -9.59
N PRO A 107 -13.26 -30.63 -8.53
CA PRO A 107 -14.49 -30.50 -7.76
C PRO A 107 -15.62 -30.07 -8.70
N ASP A 108 -16.75 -30.79 -8.67
CA ASP A 108 -17.93 -30.42 -9.44
C ASP A 108 -18.57 -29.17 -8.80
N ILE A 109 -18.16 -28.01 -9.30
CA ILE A 109 -18.63 -26.70 -8.83
C ILE A 109 -20.14 -26.54 -9.03
N GLY A 110 -20.70 -27.15 -10.09
CA GLY A 110 -22.13 -27.13 -10.36
C GLY A 110 -22.91 -27.90 -9.30
N ALA A 111 -22.47 -29.12 -8.98
CA ALA A 111 -23.06 -29.91 -7.90
C ALA A 111 -22.94 -29.22 -6.53
N LEU A 112 -21.81 -28.56 -6.26
CA LEU A 112 -21.62 -27.79 -5.04
C LEU A 112 -22.60 -26.61 -4.95
N ALA A 113 -22.78 -25.84 -6.04
CA ALA A 113 -23.74 -24.74 -6.08
C ALA A 113 -25.19 -25.22 -5.86
N GLN A 114 -25.56 -26.35 -6.45
CA GLN A 114 -26.88 -26.97 -6.23
C GLN A 114 -27.06 -27.39 -4.77
N ARG A 115 -26.05 -27.99 -4.16
CA ARG A 115 -26.08 -28.40 -2.75
C ARG A 115 -26.24 -27.20 -1.81
N VAL A 116 -25.46 -26.15 -2.03
CA VAL A 116 -25.56 -24.87 -1.28
C VAL A 116 -26.98 -24.30 -1.41
N THR A 117 -27.51 -24.27 -2.64
CA THR A 117 -28.85 -23.76 -2.93
C THR A 117 -29.93 -24.59 -2.23
N ALA A 118 -29.83 -25.92 -2.26
CA ALA A 118 -30.78 -26.81 -1.60
C ALA A 118 -30.80 -26.61 -0.08
N LEU A 119 -29.63 -26.56 0.56
CA LEU A 119 -29.50 -26.31 2.01
C LEU A 119 -30.10 -24.96 2.40
N HIS A 120 -29.84 -23.92 1.60
CA HIS A 120 -30.40 -22.60 1.87
C HIS A 120 -31.94 -22.59 1.79
N HIS A 121 -32.52 -23.24 0.77
CA HIS A 121 -33.98 -23.32 0.62
C HIS A 121 -34.65 -24.16 1.70
N SER A 122 -33.95 -25.15 2.26
CA SER A 122 -34.45 -25.91 3.41
C SER A 122 -34.31 -25.16 4.74
N GLY A 123 -33.81 -23.93 4.75
CA GLY A 123 -33.59 -23.13 5.96
C GLY A 123 -32.36 -23.54 6.78
N ALA A 124 -31.51 -24.42 6.24
CA ALA A 124 -30.28 -24.90 6.87
C ALA A 124 -29.15 -23.87 6.71
N HIS A 125 -29.38 -22.67 7.24
CA HIS A 125 -28.47 -21.53 7.15
C HIS A 125 -27.09 -21.76 7.79
N PRO A 126 -26.95 -22.40 8.98
CA PRO A 126 -25.63 -22.65 9.55
C PRO A 126 -24.83 -23.66 8.71
N GLU A 127 -25.46 -24.72 8.21
CA GLU A 127 -24.83 -25.71 7.33
C GLU A 127 -24.42 -25.09 5.98
N THR A 128 -25.25 -24.17 5.47
CA THR A 128 -24.90 -23.39 4.28
C THR A 128 -23.65 -22.55 4.53
N ALA A 129 -23.58 -21.84 5.67
CA ALA A 129 -22.43 -21.01 6.01
C ALA A 129 -21.16 -21.85 6.18
N GLU A 130 -21.24 -22.99 6.86
CA GLU A 130 -20.13 -23.91 7.03
C GLU A 130 -19.62 -24.43 5.68
N LEU A 131 -20.53 -24.83 4.80
CA LEU A 131 -20.18 -25.33 3.46
C LEU A 131 -19.47 -24.26 2.62
N LEU A 132 -19.91 -22.99 2.70
CA LEU A 132 -19.24 -21.89 2.01
C LEU A 132 -17.84 -21.61 2.57
N THR A 133 -17.67 -21.66 3.89
CA THR A 133 -16.33 -21.53 4.51
C THR A 133 -15.41 -22.67 4.11
N GLN A 134 -15.91 -23.91 4.09
CA GLN A 134 -15.14 -25.06 3.60
C GLN A 134 -14.80 -24.93 2.11
N ALA A 135 -15.72 -24.44 1.29
CA ALA A 135 -15.49 -24.21 -0.13
C ALA A 135 -14.38 -23.16 -0.35
N ALA A 136 -14.50 -22.00 0.31
CA ALA A 136 -13.50 -20.94 0.24
C ALA A 136 -12.09 -21.40 0.66
N ALA A 137 -12.00 -22.30 1.66
CA ALA A 137 -10.72 -22.81 2.14
C ALA A 137 -10.08 -23.90 1.25
N ARG A 138 -10.87 -24.59 0.41
CA ARG A 138 -10.41 -25.77 -0.35
C ARG A 138 -10.35 -25.55 -1.86
N LEU A 139 -11.15 -24.63 -2.37
CA LEU A 139 -11.20 -24.35 -3.80
C LEU A 139 -10.03 -23.47 -4.22
N THR A 140 -9.65 -23.59 -5.49
CA THR A 140 -8.72 -22.65 -6.11
C THR A 140 -9.39 -21.26 -6.20
N PRO A 141 -8.61 -20.18 -6.38
CA PRO A 141 -9.17 -18.84 -6.61
C PRO A 141 -10.18 -18.81 -7.77
N THR A 142 -9.81 -19.41 -8.90
CA THR A 142 -10.65 -19.48 -10.10
C THR A 142 -11.92 -20.29 -9.83
N ASP A 143 -11.84 -21.43 -9.13
CA ASP A 143 -13.02 -22.23 -8.80
C ASP A 143 -13.94 -21.52 -7.80
N THR A 144 -13.37 -20.74 -6.87
CA THR A 144 -14.13 -19.92 -5.93
C THR A 144 -14.90 -18.82 -6.65
N ALA A 145 -14.25 -18.12 -7.59
CA ALA A 145 -14.91 -17.11 -8.42
C ALA A 145 -15.96 -17.74 -9.35
N HIS A 146 -15.69 -18.94 -9.88
CA HIS A 146 -16.66 -19.68 -10.69
C HIS A 146 -17.90 -20.07 -9.88
N LEU A 147 -17.72 -20.60 -8.66
CA LEU A 147 -18.82 -20.89 -7.74
C LEU A 147 -19.63 -19.63 -7.41
N ALA A 148 -18.94 -18.54 -7.07
CA ALA A 148 -19.57 -17.25 -6.81
C ALA A 148 -20.42 -16.78 -8.00
N GLY A 149 -19.91 -16.89 -9.22
CA GLY A 149 -20.63 -16.52 -10.44
C GLY A 149 -21.87 -17.38 -10.71
N ILE A 150 -21.83 -18.69 -10.41
CA ILE A 150 -23.02 -19.56 -10.51
C ILE A 150 -24.07 -19.12 -9.48
N LEU A 151 -23.65 -18.88 -8.23
CA LEU A 151 -24.54 -18.47 -7.14
C LEU A 151 -25.11 -17.07 -7.36
N ALA A 152 -24.35 -16.15 -7.95
CA ALA A 152 -24.81 -14.78 -8.25
C ALA A 152 -25.91 -14.77 -9.32
N ARG A 153 -25.84 -15.67 -10.32
CA ARG A 153 -26.79 -15.70 -11.45
C ARG A 153 -28.08 -16.47 -11.17
N GLY A 154 -28.04 -17.48 -10.30
CA GLY A 154 -29.18 -18.37 -10.08
C GLY A 154 -29.31 -18.94 -8.67
N GLY A 155 -28.45 -18.50 -7.75
CA GLY A 155 -28.50 -18.91 -6.35
C GLY A 155 -29.40 -18.01 -5.49
N PRO A 156 -29.58 -18.37 -4.21
CA PRO A 156 -30.32 -17.54 -3.27
C PRO A 156 -29.60 -16.21 -3.00
N SER A 157 -30.38 -15.16 -2.73
CA SER A 157 -29.86 -13.82 -2.48
C SER A 157 -28.81 -13.80 -1.34
N GLY A 158 -27.69 -13.11 -1.59
CA GLY A 158 -26.61 -12.92 -0.61
C GLY A 158 -25.68 -14.12 -0.39
N VAL A 159 -25.93 -15.27 -1.02
CA VAL A 159 -25.08 -16.47 -0.86
C VAL A 159 -23.72 -16.29 -1.56
N SER A 160 -23.68 -15.66 -2.75
CA SER A 160 -22.43 -15.32 -3.43
C SER A 160 -21.59 -14.33 -2.62
N LEU A 161 -22.22 -13.29 -2.08
CA LEU A 161 -21.59 -12.32 -1.18
C LEU A 161 -21.04 -12.97 0.09
N ARG A 162 -21.78 -13.93 0.67
CA ARG A 162 -21.29 -14.70 1.83
C ARG A 162 -20.07 -15.55 1.49
N LEU A 163 -20.05 -16.18 0.32
CA LEU A 163 -18.86 -16.91 -0.15
C LEU A 163 -17.65 -15.99 -0.30
N ALA A 164 -17.85 -14.81 -0.89
CA ALA A 164 -16.80 -13.81 -1.05
C ALA A 164 -16.26 -13.34 0.31
N ARG A 165 -17.14 -13.10 1.29
CA ARG A 165 -16.74 -12.80 2.67
C ARG A 165 -16.02 -13.97 3.34
N SER A 166 -16.44 -15.21 3.13
CA SER A 166 -15.75 -16.41 3.64
C SER A 166 -14.34 -16.56 3.05
N ALA A 167 -14.11 -16.13 1.79
CA ALA A 167 -12.78 -16.14 1.18
C ALA A 167 -11.79 -15.20 1.92
N ALA A 168 -12.27 -14.13 2.54
CA ALA A 168 -11.45 -13.29 3.40
C ALA A 168 -10.97 -14.01 4.68
N GLN A 169 -11.51 -15.16 5.06
CA GLN A 169 -11.03 -15.94 6.21
C GLN A 169 -9.86 -16.87 5.86
N THR A 170 -9.45 -16.90 4.59
CA THR A 170 -8.31 -17.68 4.12
C THR A 170 -6.98 -16.93 4.31
N THR A 171 -5.87 -17.51 3.89
CA THR A 171 -4.57 -16.82 3.88
C THR A 171 -4.66 -15.56 3.00
N PRO A 172 -4.00 -14.44 3.36
CA PRO A 172 -4.08 -13.20 2.60
C PRO A 172 -3.76 -13.34 1.11
N GLU A 173 -2.80 -14.21 0.77
CA GLU A 173 -2.41 -14.51 -0.61
C GLU A 173 -3.57 -15.13 -1.40
N LEU A 174 -4.25 -16.11 -0.80
CA LEU A 174 -5.41 -16.76 -1.41
C LEU A 174 -6.60 -15.80 -1.52
N ALA A 175 -6.87 -15.02 -0.47
CA ALA A 175 -7.97 -14.06 -0.48
C ALA A 175 -7.79 -12.98 -1.56
N VAL A 176 -6.56 -12.47 -1.75
CA VAL A 176 -6.24 -11.52 -2.82
C VAL A 176 -6.33 -12.18 -4.19
N ALA A 177 -5.88 -13.43 -4.34
CA ALA A 177 -6.04 -14.16 -5.61
C ALA A 177 -7.54 -14.31 -5.96
N VAL A 178 -8.39 -14.65 -4.99
CA VAL A 178 -9.85 -14.69 -5.18
C VAL A 178 -10.40 -13.31 -5.58
N LEU A 179 -9.95 -12.23 -4.92
CA LEU A 179 -10.35 -10.87 -5.27
C LEU A 179 -10.08 -10.53 -6.74
N VAL A 180 -8.89 -10.91 -7.24
CA VAL A 180 -8.51 -10.70 -8.65
C VAL A 180 -9.43 -11.51 -9.57
N GLU A 181 -9.63 -12.80 -9.30
CA GLU A 181 -10.49 -13.65 -10.12
C GLU A 181 -11.94 -13.17 -10.14
N LEU A 182 -12.48 -12.68 -9.02
CA LEU A 182 -13.81 -12.07 -8.96
C LEU A 182 -13.91 -10.84 -9.86
N ARG A 183 -12.88 -9.98 -9.88
CA ARG A 183 -12.85 -8.78 -10.74
C ARG A 183 -12.75 -9.13 -12.22
N GLU A 184 -11.87 -10.07 -12.58
CA GLU A 184 -11.74 -10.55 -13.96
C GLU A 184 -13.03 -11.22 -14.46
N ALA A 185 -13.77 -11.89 -13.57
CA ALA A 185 -15.09 -12.45 -13.86
C ALA A 185 -16.23 -11.41 -13.92
N GLY A 186 -15.96 -10.13 -13.65
CA GLY A 186 -16.96 -9.06 -13.62
C GLY A 186 -17.90 -9.09 -12.41
N LEU A 187 -17.55 -9.82 -11.35
CA LEU A 187 -18.33 -9.97 -10.12
C LEU A 187 -17.99 -8.83 -9.14
N ALA A 188 -18.40 -7.61 -9.51
CA ALA A 188 -18.01 -6.39 -8.81
C ALA A 188 -18.54 -6.30 -7.37
N GLU A 189 -19.76 -6.78 -7.11
CA GLU A 189 -20.35 -6.77 -5.76
C GLU A 189 -19.63 -7.75 -4.83
N GLU A 190 -19.36 -8.98 -5.30
CA GLU A 190 -18.61 -9.98 -4.56
C GLU A 190 -17.18 -9.52 -4.29
N ALA A 191 -16.52 -8.91 -5.28
CA ALA A 191 -15.18 -8.34 -5.11
C ALA A 191 -15.18 -7.22 -4.06
N ALA A 192 -16.17 -6.33 -4.09
CA ALA A 192 -16.32 -5.27 -3.09
C ALA A 192 -16.58 -5.81 -1.69
N GLU A 193 -17.42 -6.84 -1.57
CA GLU A 193 -17.73 -7.51 -0.31
C GLU A 193 -16.50 -8.19 0.30
N LEU A 194 -15.71 -8.89 -0.51
CA LEU A 194 -14.44 -9.48 -0.07
C LEU A 194 -13.46 -8.39 0.36
N PHE A 195 -13.29 -7.33 -0.42
CA PHE A 195 -12.39 -6.23 -0.06
C PHE A 195 -12.80 -5.54 1.24
N HIS A 196 -14.11 -5.32 1.46
CA HIS A 196 -14.63 -4.74 2.69
C HIS A 196 -14.32 -5.62 3.92
N ALA A 197 -14.34 -6.95 3.75
CA ALA A 197 -14.01 -7.87 4.83
C ALA A 197 -12.55 -7.73 5.32
N PHE A 198 -11.63 -7.22 4.49
CA PHE A 198 -10.25 -6.96 4.90
C PHE A 198 -10.14 -5.91 6.01
N TRP A 199 -11.11 -5.01 6.17
CA TRP A 199 -11.11 -4.03 7.26
C TRP A 199 -11.20 -4.68 8.64
N SER A 200 -11.76 -5.90 8.72
CA SER A 200 -11.86 -6.66 9.97
C SER A 200 -10.62 -7.50 10.27
N TYR A 201 -9.58 -7.44 9.43
CA TYR A 201 -8.36 -8.20 9.69
C TYR A 201 -7.65 -7.71 10.95
N PRO A 202 -7.05 -8.61 11.74
CA PRO A 202 -6.23 -8.18 12.85
C PRO A 202 -4.94 -7.52 12.34
N ALA A 203 -4.46 -6.48 13.03
CA ALA A 203 -3.32 -5.65 12.64
C ALA A 203 -2.08 -6.45 12.20
N HIS A 204 -1.81 -7.60 12.81
CA HIS A 204 -0.66 -8.45 12.49
C HIS A 204 -0.77 -9.18 11.13
N THR A 205 -1.97 -9.29 10.55
CA THR A 205 -2.20 -9.94 9.24
C THR A 205 -2.04 -8.94 8.08
N LEU A 206 -2.22 -7.64 8.34
CA LEU A 206 -2.18 -6.59 7.32
C LEU A 206 -0.86 -6.51 6.53
N PRO A 207 0.35 -6.68 7.13
CA PRO A 207 1.59 -6.67 6.35
C PRO A 207 1.62 -7.72 5.24
N ALA A 208 1.14 -8.94 5.51
CA ALA A 208 1.05 -10.01 4.51
C ALA A 208 -0.02 -9.70 3.46
N LEU A 209 -1.18 -9.18 3.87
CA LEU A 209 -2.23 -8.76 2.94
C LEU A 209 -1.75 -7.68 1.96
N LEU A 210 -1.06 -6.65 2.47
CA LEU A 210 -0.55 -5.58 1.63
C LEU A 210 0.54 -6.08 0.67
N ALA A 211 1.39 -7.02 1.11
CA ALA A 211 2.33 -7.69 0.22
C ALA A 211 1.58 -8.48 -0.87
N ALA A 212 0.56 -9.26 -0.53
CA ALA A 212 -0.23 -10.00 -1.50
C ALA A 212 -0.90 -9.08 -2.54
N LEU A 213 -1.48 -7.95 -2.10
CA LEU A 213 -2.06 -6.93 -2.98
C LEU A 213 -1.01 -6.31 -3.91
N GLU A 214 0.18 -6.01 -3.40
CA GLU A 214 1.31 -5.48 -4.19
C GLU A 214 1.76 -6.47 -5.27
N HIS A 215 1.94 -7.74 -4.93
CA HIS A 215 2.30 -8.80 -5.89
C HIS A 215 1.20 -9.01 -6.95
N ALA A 216 -0.06 -8.82 -6.58
CA ALA A 216 -1.21 -8.90 -7.48
C ALA A 216 -1.49 -7.60 -8.27
N GLY A 217 -0.64 -6.56 -8.14
CA GLY A 217 -0.81 -5.28 -8.82
C GLY A 217 -1.94 -4.40 -8.28
N GLN A 218 -2.54 -4.74 -7.14
CA GLN A 218 -3.66 -4.04 -6.50
C GLN A 218 -3.20 -2.91 -5.57
N LEU A 219 -2.29 -2.05 -6.04
CA LEU A 219 -1.69 -0.98 -5.22
C LEU A 219 -2.72 0.05 -4.71
N ALA A 220 -3.78 0.31 -5.47
CA ALA A 220 -4.85 1.24 -5.07
C ALA A 220 -5.65 0.73 -3.86
N ASP A 221 -5.87 -0.58 -3.80
CA ASP A 221 -6.54 -1.25 -2.68
C ASP A 221 -5.66 -1.19 -1.43
N GLY A 222 -4.36 -1.48 -1.57
CA GLY A 222 -3.41 -1.35 -0.47
C GLY A 222 -3.35 0.07 0.09
N ALA A 223 -3.35 1.09 -0.78
CA ALA A 223 -3.41 2.49 -0.36
C ALA A 223 -4.71 2.83 0.36
N THR A 224 -5.85 2.31 -0.12
CA THR A 224 -7.16 2.48 0.53
C THR A 224 -7.17 1.85 1.92
N LEU A 225 -6.66 0.62 2.07
CA LEU A 225 -6.56 -0.04 3.38
C LEU A 225 -5.71 0.77 4.36
N LEU A 226 -4.54 1.26 3.94
CA LEU A 226 -3.69 2.10 4.80
C LEU A 226 -4.37 3.42 5.19
N TRP A 227 -5.21 3.97 4.32
CA TRP A 227 -5.99 5.16 4.63
C TRP A 227 -7.02 4.91 5.72
N GLU A 228 -7.81 3.84 5.59
CA GLU A 228 -8.81 3.45 6.61
C GLU A 228 -8.12 3.13 7.95
N TRP A 229 -7.03 2.36 7.91
CA TRP A 229 -6.26 2.03 9.11
C TRP A 229 -5.55 3.22 9.75
N GLY A 230 -5.27 4.28 8.98
CA GLY A 230 -4.76 5.55 9.52
C GLY A 230 -5.76 6.26 10.45
N SER A 231 -7.05 5.90 10.35
CA SER A 231 -8.14 6.41 11.18
C SER A 231 -8.54 5.44 12.31
N ALA A 232 -7.88 4.29 12.42
CA ALA A 232 -8.15 3.31 13.48
C ALA A 232 -7.86 3.89 14.89
N PRO A 233 -8.41 3.29 15.96
CA PRO A 233 -8.06 3.68 17.31
C PRO A 233 -6.56 3.45 17.59
N THR A 234 -6.03 4.17 18.59
CA THR A 234 -4.58 4.27 18.83
C THR A 234 -3.91 2.91 19.07
N PRO A 235 -4.49 1.95 19.83
CA PRO A 235 -3.88 0.64 20.03
C PRO A 235 -3.73 -0.15 18.71
N GLU A 236 -4.77 -0.15 17.87
CA GLU A 236 -4.80 -0.85 16.59
C GLU A 236 -3.82 -0.25 15.58
N LEU A 237 -3.78 1.08 15.50
CA LEU A 237 -2.83 1.81 14.65
C LEU A 237 -1.38 1.54 15.10
N THR A 238 -1.12 1.58 16.40
CA THR A 238 0.20 1.28 16.99
C THR A 238 0.64 -0.15 16.66
N ALA A 239 -0.26 -1.13 16.85
CA ALA A 239 0.01 -2.52 16.53
C ALA A 239 0.32 -2.71 15.04
N LEU A 240 -0.43 -2.05 14.14
CA LEU A 240 -0.17 -2.11 12.71
C LEU A 240 1.16 -1.46 12.34
N ALA A 241 1.45 -0.25 12.84
CA ALA A 241 2.69 0.45 12.57
C ALA A 241 3.91 -0.38 13.02
N ALA A 242 3.83 -1.00 14.19
CA ALA A 242 4.83 -1.94 14.67
C ALA A 242 4.95 -3.16 13.75
N GLY A 243 3.84 -3.79 13.36
CA GLY A 243 3.84 -4.94 12.45
C GLY A 243 4.48 -4.63 11.10
N LEU A 244 4.15 -3.48 10.50
CA LEU A 244 4.75 -3.02 9.24
C LEU A 244 6.25 -2.75 9.38
N GLN A 245 6.67 -2.16 10.50
CA GLN A 245 8.09 -1.92 10.79
C GLN A 245 8.88 -3.23 10.93
N HIS A 246 8.34 -4.22 11.64
CA HIS A 246 8.97 -5.54 11.77
C HIS A 246 9.04 -6.28 10.43
N ALA A 247 8.05 -6.08 9.56
CA ALA A 247 8.04 -6.62 8.20
C ALA A 247 8.93 -5.83 7.20
N GLY A 248 9.65 -4.78 7.64
CA GLY A 248 10.52 -3.97 6.78
C GLY A 248 9.76 -3.06 5.79
N ARG A 249 8.44 -2.88 5.96
CA ARG A 249 7.58 -2.11 5.06
C ARG A 249 7.58 -0.62 5.42
N HIS A 250 8.76 0.00 5.39
CA HIS A 250 8.96 1.40 5.84
C HIS A 250 8.16 2.43 5.03
N CYS A 251 7.93 2.19 3.75
CA CYS A 251 7.10 3.07 2.92
C CYS A 251 5.64 3.08 3.40
N ASP A 252 5.10 1.91 3.75
CA ASP A 252 3.73 1.78 4.28
C ASP A 252 3.62 2.35 5.69
N VAL A 253 4.63 2.15 6.55
CA VAL A 253 4.71 2.83 7.86
C VAL A 253 4.60 4.34 7.66
N ARG A 254 5.40 4.90 6.74
CA ARG A 254 5.37 6.34 6.46
C ARG A 254 4.00 6.78 5.95
N THR A 255 3.40 6.02 5.05
CA THR A 255 2.05 6.31 4.53
C THR A 255 1.02 6.33 5.67
N LEU A 256 1.02 5.30 6.52
CA LEU A 256 0.11 5.17 7.67
C LEU A 256 0.26 6.36 8.63
N LEU A 257 1.49 6.71 9.03
CA LEU A 257 1.76 7.81 9.95
C LEU A 257 1.37 9.18 9.36
N ARG A 258 1.53 9.36 8.04
CA ARG A 258 1.04 10.57 7.35
C ARG A 258 -0.48 10.67 7.34
N GLN A 259 -1.21 9.55 7.27
CA GLN A 259 -2.67 9.57 7.41
C GLN A 259 -3.08 9.89 8.85
N ALA A 260 -2.38 9.30 9.83
CA ALA A 260 -2.59 9.59 11.25
C ALA A 260 -2.38 11.08 11.57
N ALA A 261 -1.56 11.80 10.79
CA ALA A 261 -1.34 13.24 10.95
C ALA A 261 -2.61 14.09 10.84
N GLY A 262 -3.75 13.57 10.35
CA GLY A 262 -5.04 14.25 10.37
C GLY A 262 -5.73 14.29 11.74
N ARG A 263 -5.26 13.49 12.71
CA ARG A 263 -5.90 13.34 14.03
C ARG A 263 -5.79 14.61 14.90
N PRO A 264 -6.67 14.77 15.91
CA PRO A 264 -6.53 15.80 16.93
C PRO A 264 -5.16 15.79 17.63
N THR A 265 -4.67 16.95 18.06
CA THR A 265 -3.34 17.09 18.67
C THR A 265 -3.15 16.24 19.93
N ALA A 266 -4.18 16.10 20.76
CA ALA A 266 -4.12 15.24 21.95
C ALA A 266 -3.94 13.76 21.58
N ASP A 267 -4.67 13.28 20.58
CA ASP A 267 -4.58 11.90 20.07
C ASP A 267 -3.21 11.62 19.44
N LEU A 268 -2.61 12.62 18.78
CA LEU A 268 -1.26 12.54 18.23
C LEU A 268 -0.19 12.46 19.31
N ALA A 269 -0.34 13.22 20.41
CA ALA A 269 0.56 13.13 21.55
C ALA A 269 0.47 11.75 22.21
N ALA A 270 -0.74 11.24 22.44
CA ALA A 270 -0.97 9.89 22.97
C ALA A 270 -0.37 8.81 22.03
N LEU A 271 -0.59 8.94 20.72
CA LEU A 271 -0.02 8.03 19.73
C LEU A 271 1.52 8.04 19.76
N ALA A 272 2.15 9.21 19.86
CA ALA A 272 3.61 9.31 19.96
C ALA A 272 4.16 8.63 21.23
N ILE A 273 3.39 8.61 22.33
CA ILE A 273 3.76 7.93 23.59
C ILE A 273 3.60 6.41 23.47
N GLU A 274 2.54 5.93 22.81
CA GLU A 274 2.26 4.50 22.69
C GLU A 274 3.11 3.79 21.63
N LEU A 275 3.58 4.53 20.61
CA LEU A 275 4.38 3.95 19.53
C LEU A 275 5.73 3.41 20.03
N PRO A 276 6.13 2.18 19.65
CA PRO A 276 7.45 1.66 19.99
C PRO A 276 8.54 2.30 19.12
N ALA A 277 9.72 2.51 19.69
CA ALA A 277 10.88 3.00 18.94
C ALA A 277 11.17 2.09 17.71
N PRO A 278 11.55 2.64 16.55
CA PRO A 278 11.85 4.05 16.26
C PRO A 278 10.65 4.89 15.78
N LEU A 279 9.42 4.38 15.90
CA LEU A 279 8.24 4.96 15.26
C LEU A 279 7.79 6.33 15.78
N PRO A 280 7.95 6.69 17.08
CA PRO A 280 7.63 8.04 17.54
C PRO A 280 8.41 9.12 16.79
N ALA A 281 9.70 8.90 16.54
CA ALA A 281 10.54 9.82 15.79
C ALA A 281 10.05 10.00 14.35
N ALA A 282 9.65 8.90 13.70
CA ALA A 282 9.09 8.91 12.36
C ALA A 282 7.77 9.69 12.31
N LEU A 283 6.87 9.49 13.27
CA LEU A 283 5.63 10.23 13.37
C LEU A 283 5.89 11.74 13.54
N LEU A 284 6.74 12.12 14.49
CA LEU A 284 7.04 13.51 14.78
C LEU A 284 7.70 14.22 13.60
N HIS A 285 8.51 13.51 12.81
CA HIS A 285 9.05 14.01 11.55
C HIS A 285 7.95 14.33 10.52
N GLU A 286 7.00 13.42 10.33
CA GLU A 286 5.86 13.67 9.44
C GLU A 286 4.97 14.81 9.94
N LEU A 287 4.73 14.90 11.26
CA LEU A 287 3.95 15.98 11.86
C LEU A 287 4.62 17.34 11.67
N ALA A 288 5.95 17.44 11.86
CA ALA A 288 6.71 18.66 11.61
C ALA A 288 6.54 19.17 10.17
N ALA A 289 6.45 18.24 9.20
CA ALA A 289 6.26 18.58 7.79
C ALA A 289 4.80 18.93 7.42
N LEU A 290 3.81 18.35 8.11
CA LEU A 290 2.39 18.42 7.72
C LEU A 290 1.54 19.38 8.55
N ARG A 291 1.89 19.63 9.82
CA ARG A 291 1.07 20.42 10.74
C ARG A 291 1.48 21.90 10.74
N PRO A 292 0.52 22.83 10.88
CA PRO A 292 0.80 24.25 11.02
C PRO A 292 1.52 24.57 12.33
N PRO A 293 2.27 25.70 12.39
CA PRO A 293 3.05 26.09 13.57
C PRO A 293 2.28 26.10 14.89
N ALA A 294 1.05 26.62 14.90
CA ALA A 294 0.23 26.70 16.11
C ALA A 294 -0.11 25.33 16.70
N GLU A 295 -0.27 24.31 15.85
CA GLU A 295 -0.56 22.95 16.30
C GLU A 295 0.69 22.21 16.76
N LEU A 296 1.82 22.49 16.12
CA LEU A 296 3.12 21.98 16.58
C LEU A 296 3.50 22.54 17.95
N VAL A 297 3.16 23.80 18.26
CA VAL A 297 3.31 24.36 19.62
C VAL A 297 2.40 23.64 20.63
N ARG A 298 1.13 23.38 20.28
CA ARG A 298 0.21 22.62 21.14
C ARG A 298 0.70 21.18 21.37
N LEU A 299 1.20 20.54 20.32
CA LEU A 299 1.79 19.20 20.40
C LEU A 299 3.02 19.22 21.31
N ALA A 300 3.93 20.16 21.10
CA ALA A 300 5.14 20.31 21.90
C ALA A 300 4.81 20.52 23.39
N ALA A 301 3.79 21.34 23.71
CA ALA A 301 3.32 21.50 25.08
C ALA A 301 2.70 20.22 25.67
N ALA A 302 1.98 19.43 24.87
CA ALA A 302 1.46 18.13 25.30
C ALA A 302 2.56 17.08 25.52
N LEU A 303 3.71 17.24 24.86
CA LEU A 303 4.88 16.37 24.98
C LEU A 303 5.87 16.80 26.07
N ASP A 304 5.66 17.93 26.74
CA ASP A 304 6.61 18.50 27.73
C ASP A 304 6.93 17.52 28.88
N GLY A 305 6.02 16.59 29.19
CA GLY A 305 6.25 15.49 30.15
C GLY A 305 7.20 14.39 29.66
N SER A 306 7.59 14.38 28.38
CA SER A 306 8.46 13.38 27.75
C SER A 306 9.58 14.06 26.95
N GLN A 307 10.71 14.31 27.63
CA GLN A 307 11.88 14.97 27.05
C GLN A 307 12.35 14.31 25.75
N GLU A 308 12.34 12.97 25.69
CA GLU A 308 12.77 12.22 24.51
C GLU A 308 11.89 12.52 23.29
N LEU A 309 10.56 12.52 23.45
CA LEU A 309 9.64 12.82 22.35
C LEU A 309 9.75 14.30 21.93
N TYR A 310 9.90 15.19 22.90
CA TYR A 310 10.15 16.59 22.62
C TYR A 310 11.43 16.79 21.80
N ASP A 311 12.53 16.13 22.17
CA ASP A 311 13.81 16.20 21.47
C ASP A 311 13.70 15.65 20.03
N HIS A 312 12.92 14.59 19.81
CA HIS A 312 12.64 14.09 18.46
C HIS A 312 11.88 15.11 17.59
N LEU A 313 10.86 15.78 18.15
CA LEU A 313 10.14 16.85 17.45
C LEU A 313 11.07 18.01 17.13
N LEU A 314 11.89 18.43 18.10
CA LEU A 314 12.83 19.52 17.92
C LEU A 314 13.89 19.17 16.86
N ALA A 315 14.40 17.94 16.86
CA ALA A 315 15.32 17.46 15.85
C ALA A 315 14.71 17.51 14.45
N ALA A 316 13.44 17.10 14.30
CA ALA A 316 12.73 17.19 13.02
C ALA A 316 12.58 18.63 12.52
N LEU A 317 12.24 19.58 13.40
CA LEU A 317 12.12 20.99 13.05
C LEU A 317 13.47 21.62 12.68
N ARG A 318 14.55 21.24 13.37
CA ARG A 318 15.89 21.78 13.14
C ARG A 318 16.57 21.21 11.90
N ALA A 319 16.14 20.04 11.42
CA ALA A 319 16.64 19.47 10.17
C ALA A 319 16.41 20.39 8.95
N ASP A 320 15.37 21.23 8.99
CA ASP A 320 15.11 22.30 8.01
C ASP A 320 14.69 23.59 8.73
N GLU A 321 15.63 24.16 9.48
CA GLU A 321 15.39 25.36 10.30
C GLU A 321 14.83 26.52 9.47
N ALA A 322 15.29 26.67 8.22
CA ALA A 322 14.84 27.72 7.31
C ALA A 322 13.34 27.62 7.03
N ARG A 323 12.81 26.41 6.80
CA ARG A 323 11.37 26.16 6.65
C ARG A 323 10.60 26.36 7.95
N HIS A 324 11.21 26.02 9.09
CA HIS A 324 10.52 25.98 10.39
C HIS A 324 10.78 27.18 11.31
N ARG A 325 11.40 28.27 10.81
CA ARG A 325 11.69 29.49 11.62
C ARG A 325 10.50 30.02 12.41
N THR A 326 9.33 30.07 11.78
CA THR A 326 8.09 30.56 12.43
C THR A 326 7.65 29.64 13.56
N THR A 327 7.73 28.33 13.37
CA THR A 327 7.42 27.34 14.42
C THR A 327 8.39 27.46 15.60
N LEU A 328 9.69 27.55 15.33
CA LEU A 328 10.72 27.73 16.37
C LEU A 328 10.56 29.05 17.12
N ALA A 329 10.17 30.13 16.44
CA ALA A 329 9.84 31.39 17.09
C ALA A 329 8.61 31.26 18.00
N ALA A 330 7.57 30.58 17.54
CA ALA A 330 6.34 30.36 18.32
C ALA A 330 6.59 29.48 19.56
N LEU A 331 7.44 28.45 19.47
CA LEU A 331 7.88 27.65 20.62
C LEU A 331 8.57 28.52 21.68
N ARG A 332 9.51 29.40 21.26
CA ARG A 332 10.17 30.34 22.18
C ARG A 332 9.19 31.30 22.84
N SER A 333 8.23 31.83 22.09
CA SER A 333 7.17 32.71 22.63
C SER A 333 6.25 31.99 23.62
N ALA A 334 6.06 30.68 23.46
CA ALA A 334 5.33 29.83 24.39
C ALA A 334 6.17 29.37 25.60
N GLY A 335 7.44 29.76 25.68
CA GLY A 335 8.35 29.38 26.77
C GLY A 335 8.96 27.98 26.64
N LEU A 336 8.80 27.32 25.49
CA LEU A 336 9.31 25.97 25.24
C LEU A 336 10.78 25.99 24.75
N PRO A 337 11.63 25.04 25.19
CA PRO A 337 13.05 25.03 24.87
C PRO A 337 13.30 24.73 23.39
N THR A 338 14.07 25.56 22.69
CA THR A 338 14.37 25.34 21.25
C THR A 338 15.80 24.89 20.98
N GLU A 339 16.59 24.75 22.04
CA GLU A 339 17.89 24.09 22.01
C GLU A 339 17.74 22.71 22.66
N PRO A 340 18.40 21.67 22.12
CA PRO A 340 18.39 20.35 22.73
C PRO A 340 18.95 20.43 24.15
N ALA A 341 18.38 19.66 25.06
CA ALA A 341 18.92 19.54 26.41
C ALA A 341 20.39 19.10 26.32
N ALA A 342 21.29 19.84 26.98
CA ALA A 342 22.70 19.51 26.96
C ALA A 342 22.87 18.08 27.47
N ALA A 343 23.31 17.16 26.59
CA ALA A 343 23.56 15.78 26.95
C ALA A 343 24.39 15.75 28.23
N SER A 344 23.85 15.12 29.28
CA SER A 344 24.46 15.00 30.58
C SER A 344 25.85 14.41 30.40
N ARG A 345 26.89 15.27 30.37
CA ARG A 345 28.27 14.81 30.21
C ARG A 345 28.54 13.80 31.33
N PRO A 346 28.97 12.58 31.03
CA PRO A 346 29.37 11.65 32.07
C PRO A 346 30.44 12.37 32.88
N ARG A 347 30.16 12.51 34.17
CA ARG A 347 30.99 13.19 35.16
C ARG A 347 32.34 12.47 35.15
N ARG A 348 33.30 12.95 34.33
CA ARG A 348 34.68 12.46 34.33
C ARG A 348 35.18 12.64 35.76
N GLY A 349 35.24 11.53 36.49
CA GLY A 349 35.77 11.48 37.82
C GLY A 349 37.14 12.13 37.83
N ARG A 350 37.28 13.19 38.63
CA ARG A 350 38.57 13.75 38.98
C ARG A 350 39.15 12.87 40.09
N ARG A 351 40.29 12.26 39.74
CA ARG A 351 41.39 11.78 40.59
C ARG A 351 41.19 10.46 41.31
#